data_AF-A0A3M1CJK4-F1
#
_entry.id   AF-A0A3M1CJK4-F1
#
_cell.length_a   1.000
_cell.length_b   1.000
_cell.length_c   1.000
_cell.angle_alpha   90.00
_cell.angle_beta   90.00
_cell.angle_gamma   90.00
#
_symmetry.space_group_name_H-M   'P 1'
#
loop_
_entity.id
_entity.type
_entity.pdbx_description
1 polymer ?
#
loop_
_entity_poly.entity_id
_entity_poly.type
_entity_poly.pdbx_seq_one_letter_code
_entity_poly.pdbx_strand_id
1 'polypeptide(L)'
;MPGWRGLLLLGNVLAWGGGCSGVDRSAGEADTGAANDGAGAGDGGSLAGDTGAVARWWSLDADLQIVDGELDASGSTLTLSLRTEDQQVCADVVPPTSATASPAPHPAVYAWWAVTWDPAALHCLDEGVPLEGRVELGIGALDPEIRVLLGRLDDVRSDDAVEALNGAYASLPADDRLLVFGAAGPPAAFEGEGSPATTAPLADGSWWVRAVYTFDL
;
A
#
# COMPACT_ATOMS: atom_id res chain seq x y z
N MET A 1 -12.73 11.49 -51.57
CA MET A 1 -12.92 12.82 -50.96
C MET A 1 -12.68 12.67 -49.47
N PRO A 2 -11.58 13.24 -48.95
CA PRO A 2 -11.20 13.19 -47.54
C PRO A 2 -11.86 14.34 -46.78
N GLY A 3 -12.21 14.11 -45.51
CA GLY A 3 -12.69 15.13 -44.58
C GLY A 3 -11.87 15.07 -43.30
N TRP A 4 -10.76 15.81 -43.29
CA TRP A 4 -9.83 15.98 -42.18
C TRP A 4 -9.84 17.46 -41.80
N ARG A 5 -10.21 17.80 -40.55
CA ARG A 5 -9.92 19.05 -39.80
C ARG A 5 -10.13 18.68 -38.32
N GLY A 6 -9.11 18.64 -37.45
CA GLY A 6 -8.36 19.78 -36.90
C GLY A 6 -9.15 20.36 -35.70
N LEU A 7 -8.60 20.71 -34.53
CA LEU A 7 -7.24 21.10 -34.16
C LEU A 7 -7.25 21.46 -32.64
N LEU A 8 -6.22 20.99 -31.90
CA LEU A 8 -5.47 21.58 -30.75
C LEU A 8 -6.11 21.98 -29.39
N LEU A 9 -5.51 21.36 -28.35
CA LEU A 9 -4.80 21.90 -27.17
C LEU A 9 -5.54 22.68 -26.07
N LEU A 10 -5.34 22.18 -24.83
CA LEU A 10 -4.78 22.80 -23.62
C LEU A 10 -5.34 21.99 -22.44
N GLY A 11 -4.57 21.21 -21.68
CA GLY A 11 -3.47 21.66 -20.84
C GLY A 11 -4.01 21.81 -19.41
N ASN A 12 -3.77 20.81 -18.56
CA ASN A 12 -3.69 20.96 -17.10
C ASN A 12 -2.95 19.74 -16.53
N VAL A 13 -1.62 19.85 -16.55
CA VAL A 13 -0.73 19.06 -15.69
C VAL A 13 -0.88 19.64 -14.29
N LEU A 14 -1.58 18.93 -13.41
CA LEU A 14 -1.54 19.20 -11.98
C LEU A 14 -0.25 18.60 -11.42
N ALA A 15 0.81 19.39 -11.47
CA ALA A 15 2.01 19.17 -10.70
C ALA A 15 1.69 19.45 -9.22
N TRP A 16 1.54 18.40 -8.42
CA TRP A 16 1.62 18.49 -6.97
C TRP A 16 3.09 18.45 -6.58
N GLY A 17 3.67 19.63 -6.41
CA GLY A 17 4.94 19.81 -5.71
C GLY A 17 4.71 19.71 -4.21
N GLY A 18 5.21 18.65 -3.60
CA GLY A 18 5.34 18.47 -2.15
C GLY A 18 6.82 18.21 -1.84
N GLY A 19 7.43 19.13 -1.08
CA GLY A 19 8.88 19.30 -0.93
C GLY A 19 9.66 18.10 -0.40
N CYS A 20 10.72 17.76 -1.12
CA CYS A 20 11.93 17.18 -0.55
C CYS A 20 12.71 18.28 0.19
N SER A 21 12.67 18.30 1.52
CA SER A 21 13.59 19.12 2.31
C SER A 21 14.96 18.45 2.32
N GLY A 22 15.79 18.83 1.34
CA GLY A 22 17.19 18.46 1.30
C GLY A 22 17.93 19.01 2.53
N VAL A 23 18.68 18.13 3.19
CA VAL A 23 19.66 18.51 4.22
C VAL A 23 20.82 19.23 3.52
N ASP A 24 20.91 20.54 3.72
CA ASP A 24 22.09 21.33 3.37
C ASP A 24 23.28 20.91 4.24
N ARG A 25 24.26 20.25 3.63
CA ARG A 25 25.63 20.18 4.15
C ARG A 25 26.40 21.39 3.63
N SER A 26 26.68 22.34 4.52
CA SER A 26 27.76 23.31 4.34
C SER A 26 28.75 23.20 5.49
N ALA A 27 29.96 22.80 5.15
CA ALA A 27 31.13 22.82 6.01
C ALA A 27 31.68 24.26 6.14
N GLY A 28 32.32 24.57 7.27
CA GLY A 28 33.35 25.62 7.33
C GLY A 28 33.20 26.67 8.43
N GLU A 29 33.95 26.44 9.51
CA GLU A 29 34.73 27.42 10.30
C GLU A 29 34.03 28.61 11.01
N ALA A 30 34.13 28.65 12.34
CA ALA A 30 34.86 29.72 13.05
C ALA A 30 35.05 29.37 14.53
N ASP A 31 36.30 29.09 14.87
CA ASP A 31 36.89 29.12 16.21
C ASP A 31 36.82 30.55 16.77
N THR A 32 36.28 30.71 17.99
CA THR A 32 36.73 31.67 19.02
C THR A 32 35.79 31.67 20.22
N GLY A 33 36.32 31.37 21.41
CA GLY A 33 35.61 31.59 22.66
C GLY A 33 36.20 30.82 23.83
N ALA A 34 37.29 31.33 24.39
CA ALA A 34 37.93 30.81 25.60
C ALA A 34 36.94 30.70 26.78
N ALA A 35 36.97 29.55 27.46
CA ALA A 35 36.40 29.38 28.80
C ALA A 35 37.49 28.82 29.73
N ASN A 36 37.90 29.66 30.68
CA ASN A 36 38.75 29.31 31.81
C ASN A 36 37.98 28.43 32.81
N ASP A 37 38.68 27.41 33.30
CA ASP A 37 38.77 26.90 34.68
C ASP A 37 37.49 26.52 35.44
N GLY A 38 37.30 25.22 35.64
CA GLY A 38 36.40 24.68 36.66
C GLY A 38 36.40 23.15 36.69
N ALA A 39 37.32 22.57 37.47
CA ALA A 39 37.40 21.12 37.71
C ALA A 39 36.15 20.58 38.41
N GLY A 40 35.58 19.50 37.86
CA GLY A 40 34.54 18.70 38.48
C GLY A 40 34.35 17.40 37.70
N ALA A 41 34.88 16.29 38.23
CA ALA A 41 34.67 14.95 37.71
C ALA A 41 33.17 14.60 37.74
N GLY A 42 32.61 14.28 36.58
CA GLY A 42 31.27 13.75 36.41
C GLY A 42 31.28 12.86 35.18
N ASP A 43 31.04 11.59 35.41
CA ASP A 43 31.20 10.47 34.51
C ASP A 43 30.49 10.66 33.17
N GLY A 44 31.10 10.10 32.12
CA GLY A 44 30.58 10.11 30.76
C GLY A 44 29.27 9.34 30.67
N GLY A 45 28.17 10.07 30.69
CA GLY A 45 26.85 9.60 30.30
C GLY A 45 26.35 10.45 29.15
N SER A 46 26.97 10.33 27.96
CA SER A 46 26.23 10.64 26.74
C SER A 46 25.10 9.64 26.73
N LEU A 47 23.91 10.07 27.17
CA LEU A 47 22.66 9.45 26.79
C LEU A 47 22.67 9.53 25.27
N ALA A 48 23.18 8.48 24.64
CA ALA A 48 22.90 8.18 23.25
C ALA A 48 21.39 8.36 23.14
N GLY A 49 20.98 9.33 22.33
CA GLY A 49 19.58 9.66 22.14
C GLY A 49 18.90 8.38 21.69
N ASP A 50 18.24 7.72 22.64
CA ASP A 50 17.25 6.71 22.38
C ASP A 50 16.04 7.49 21.86
N THR A 51 16.17 8.01 20.64
CA THR A 51 15.01 8.30 19.80
C THR A 51 14.39 6.94 19.58
N GLY A 52 13.55 6.53 20.54
CA GLY A 52 12.91 5.22 20.55
C GLY A 52 12.42 4.92 19.15
N ALA A 53 12.85 3.77 18.63
CA ALA A 53 12.51 3.36 17.28
C ALA A 53 11.00 3.51 17.11
N VAL A 54 10.59 4.47 16.26
CA VAL A 54 9.18 4.66 15.96
C VAL A 54 8.71 3.35 15.35
N ALA A 55 7.67 2.74 15.93
CA ALA A 55 7.10 1.52 15.38
C ALA A 55 6.65 1.81 13.94
N ARG A 56 7.06 0.94 13.02
CA ARG A 56 6.79 1.08 11.59
C ARG A 56 6.12 -0.19 11.13
N TRP A 57 5.15 0.00 10.25
CA TRP A 57 4.37 -1.05 9.60
C TRP A 57 4.28 -0.76 8.12
N TRP A 58 3.76 -1.69 7.34
CA TRP A 58 3.44 -1.44 5.94
C TRP A 58 2.01 -1.86 5.59
N SER A 59 1.44 -1.28 4.54
CA SER A 59 0.14 -1.68 3.99
C SER A 59 0.23 -1.98 2.50
N LEU A 60 -0.73 -2.78 2.04
CA LEU A 60 -0.89 -3.14 0.63
C LEU A 60 -2.24 -2.68 0.14
N ASP A 61 -2.27 -1.68 -0.72
CA ASP A 61 -3.44 -1.36 -1.54
C ASP A 61 -3.19 -1.85 -2.98
N ALA A 62 -4.25 -2.09 -3.74
CA ALA A 62 -4.10 -2.45 -5.14
C ALA A 62 -5.26 -1.96 -6.00
N ASP A 63 -4.94 -1.63 -7.25
CA ASP A 63 -5.90 -1.47 -8.33
C ASP A 63 -5.67 -2.62 -9.31
N LEU A 64 -6.55 -3.60 -9.28
CA LEU A 64 -6.45 -4.84 -10.02
C LEU A 64 -7.31 -4.78 -11.28
N GLN A 65 -6.81 -5.34 -12.36
CA GLN A 65 -7.58 -5.55 -13.58
C GLN A 65 -7.90 -7.04 -13.72
N ILE A 66 -9.18 -7.38 -13.74
CA ILE A 66 -9.67 -8.76 -13.93
C ILE A 66 -10.14 -8.92 -15.38
N VAL A 67 -9.67 -9.97 -16.06
CA VAL A 67 -10.03 -10.33 -17.44
C VAL A 67 -10.24 -11.83 -17.51
N ASP A 68 -11.40 -12.25 -18.04
CA ASP A 68 -11.82 -13.66 -18.07
C ASP A 68 -11.78 -14.33 -16.69
N GLY A 69 -12.08 -13.57 -15.62
CA GLY A 69 -12.04 -14.03 -14.23
C GLY A 69 -10.65 -14.18 -13.60
N GLU A 70 -9.59 -13.82 -14.32
CA GLU A 70 -8.20 -13.90 -13.87
C GLU A 70 -7.55 -12.53 -13.71
N LEU A 71 -6.50 -12.44 -12.88
CA LEU A 71 -5.76 -11.20 -12.68
C LEU A 71 -4.83 -10.90 -13.87
N ASP A 72 -5.08 -9.79 -14.56
CA ASP A 72 -4.17 -9.24 -15.57
C ASP A 72 -3.08 -8.40 -14.89
N ALA A 73 -1.88 -8.96 -14.78
CA ALA A 73 -0.72 -8.29 -14.21
C ALA A 73 -0.40 -6.95 -14.90
N SER A 74 -0.60 -6.86 -16.22
CA SER A 74 -0.19 -5.69 -17.01
C SER A 74 -1.13 -4.49 -16.85
N GLY A 75 -2.40 -4.75 -16.54
CA GLY A 75 -3.41 -3.72 -16.25
C GLY A 75 -3.52 -3.37 -14.76
N SER A 76 -2.75 -4.03 -13.90
CA SER A 76 -2.85 -3.88 -12.44
C SER A 76 -1.70 -3.07 -11.85
N THR A 77 -1.93 -2.47 -10.69
CA THR A 77 -0.91 -1.76 -9.89
C THR A 77 -1.07 -2.08 -8.41
N LEU A 78 0.05 -2.26 -7.71
CA LEU A 78 0.12 -2.39 -6.26
C LEU A 78 0.67 -1.09 -5.67
N THR A 79 0.13 -0.68 -4.53
CA THR A 79 0.65 0.43 -3.74
C THR A 79 1.10 -0.12 -2.39
N LEU A 80 2.41 -0.10 -2.15
CA LEU A 80 3.00 -0.53 -0.90
C LEU A 80 3.41 0.70 -0.10
N SER A 81 2.80 0.88 1.06
CA SER A 81 3.00 2.09 1.87
C SER A 81 3.71 1.76 3.17
N LEU A 82 4.78 2.49 3.48
CA LEU A 82 5.37 2.52 4.82
C LEU A 82 4.56 3.46 5.71
N ARG A 83 4.18 2.98 6.89
CA ARG A 83 3.33 3.71 7.85
C ARG A 83 3.95 3.73 9.24
N THR A 84 3.69 4.83 9.95
CA THR A 84 3.85 4.95 11.40
C THR A 84 2.46 5.00 12.04
N GLU A 85 2.40 5.10 13.37
CA GLU A 85 1.12 5.08 14.12
C GLU A 85 0.11 6.11 13.60
N ASP A 86 0.59 7.31 13.26
CA ASP A 86 -0.29 8.43 12.91
C ASP A 86 -0.44 8.70 11.41
N GLN A 87 0.42 8.13 10.55
CA GLN A 87 0.47 8.55 9.14
C GLN A 87 1.22 7.57 8.22
N GLN A 88 0.91 7.68 6.92
CA GLN A 88 1.77 7.16 5.86
C GLN A 88 3.02 8.03 5.74
N VAL A 89 4.18 7.39 5.73
CA VAL A 89 5.49 8.03 5.61
C VAL A 89 5.99 8.03 4.16
N CYS A 90 5.74 6.94 3.44
CA CYS A 90 6.24 6.72 2.08
C CYS A 90 5.31 5.72 1.38
N ALA A 91 5.19 5.80 0.05
CA ALA A 91 4.49 4.79 -0.74
C ALA A 91 5.17 4.56 -2.10
N ASP A 92 5.30 3.29 -2.46
CA ASP A 92 5.76 2.85 -3.76
C ASP A 92 4.58 2.31 -4.56
N VAL A 93 4.42 2.79 -5.79
CA VAL A 93 3.44 2.23 -6.74
C VAL A 93 4.20 1.35 -7.72
N VAL A 94 3.97 0.04 -7.65
CA VAL A 94 4.68 -0.96 -8.43
C VAL A 94 3.71 -1.77 -9.31
N PRO A 95 3.99 -1.90 -10.61
CA PRO A 95 3.23 -2.83 -11.44
C PRO A 95 3.66 -4.28 -11.15
N PRO A 96 2.72 -5.24 -11.07
CA PRO A 96 3.05 -6.65 -11.06
C PRO A 96 3.83 -7.05 -12.32
N THR A 97 4.89 -7.84 -12.14
CA THR A 97 5.60 -8.50 -13.24
C THR A 97 4.91 -9.79 -13.66
N SER A 98 4.21 -10.44 -12.74
CA SER A 98 3.37 -11.61 -13.04
C SER A 98 2.23 -11.76 -12.02
N ALA A 99 1.17 -12.43 -12.46
CA ALA A 99 0.06 -12.87 -11.64
C ALA A 99 -0.34 -14.26 -12.13
N THR A 100 -0.25 -15.26 -11.25
CA THR A 100 -0.60 -16.65 -11.62
C THR A 100 -1.65 -17.18 -10.66
N ALA A 101 -2.75 -17.69 -11.21
CA ALA A 101 -3.78 -18.36 -10.43
C ALA A 101 -3.19 -19.53 -9.64
N SER A 102 -3.59 -19.65 -8.38
CA SER A 102 -3.18 -20.70 -7.46
C SER A 102 -4.41 -21.28 -6.76
N PRO A 103 -4.41 -22.55 -6.32
CA PRO A 103 -5.51 -23.08 -5.53
C PRO A 103 -5.75 -22.24 -4.27
N ALA A 104 -7.00 -21.86 -4.03
CA ALA A 104 -7.37 -21.08 -2.86
C ALA A 104 -7.06 -21.86 -1.56
N PRO A 105 -6.43 -21.23 -0.56
CA PRO A 105 -6.02 -21.91 0.67
C PRO A 105 -7.19 -22.19 1.64
N HIS A 106 -8.31 -21.50 1.45
CA HIS A 106 -9.47 -21.58 2.33
C HIS A 106 -10.78 -21.41 1.53
N PRO A 107 -11.89 -22.10 1.88
CA PRO A 107 -13.15 -22.02 1.15
C PRO A 107 -13.82 -20.64 1.13
N ALA A 108 -13.44 -19.75 2.03
CA ALA A 108 -13.90 -18.35 2.01
C ALA A 108 -13.23 -17.52 0.92
N VAL A 109 -12.12 -17.99 0.34
CA VAL A 109 -11.37 -17.31 -0.71
C VAL A 109 -11.82 -17.84 -2.07
N TYR A 110 -12.27 -16.94 -2.94
CA TYR A 110 -12.90 -17.27 -4.21
C TYR A 110 -11.89 -17.24 -5.37
N ALA A 111 -10.93 -16.32 -5.30
CA ALA A 111 -9.84 -16.18 -6.23
C ALA A 111 -8.53 -15.95 -5.47
N TRP A 112 -7.45 -16.57 -5.94
CA TRP A 112 -6.15 -16.59 -5.27
C TRP A 112 -5.04 -16.56 -6.31
N TRP A 113 -4.12 -15.61 -6.20
CA TRP A 113 -3.03 -15.44 -7.16
C TRP A 113 -1.70 -15.27 -6.45
N ALA A 114 -0.68 -15.92 -6.99
CA ALA A 114 0.71 -15.58 -6.70
C ALA A 114 1.08 -14.37 -7.57
N VAL A 115 1.29 -13.22 -6.92
CA VAL A 115 1.63 -11.95 -7.56
C VAL A 115 3.09 -11.64 -7.30
N THR A 116 3.83 -11.32 -8.36
CA THR A 116 5.24 -10.94 -8.26
C THR A 116 5.49 -9.56 -8.83
N TRP A 117 6.52 -8.88 -8.37
CA TRP A 117 7.00 -7.59 -8.89
C TRP A 117 8.53 -7.53 -8.83
N ASP A 118 9.12 -6.48 -9.40
CA ASP A 118 10.56 -6.23 -9.26
C ASP A 118 10.86 -5.66 -7.88
N PRO A 119 11.58 -6.37 -6.98
CA PRO A 119 11.89 -5.86 -5.65
C PRO A 119 12.77 -4.60 -5.71
N ALA A 120 13.55 -4.39 -6.77
CA ALA A 120 14.36 -3.19 -6.95
C ALA A 120 13.53 -1.93 -7.27
N ALA A 121 12.23 -2.09 -7.54
CA ALA A 121 11.29 -0.99 -7.73
C ALA A 121 10.77 -0.42 -6.40
N LEU A 122 11.04 -1.10 -5.28
CA LEU A 122 10.74 -0.57 -3.95
C LEU A 122 11.86 0.38 -3.51
N HIS A 123 11.47 1.45 -2.83
CA HIS A 123 12.36 2.46 -2.27
C HIS A 123 11.95 2.80 -0.83
N CYS A 124 10.67 2.68 -0.51
CA CYS A 124 10.11 2.96 0.81
C CYS A 124 10.36 1.85 1.82
N LEU A 125 10.55 0.61 1.37
CA LEU A 125 10.62 -0.59 2.20
C LEU A 125 12.01 -1.27 2.19
N ASP A 126 13.03 -0.58 1.69
CA ASP A 126 14.39 -1.10 1.44
C ASP A 126 15.12 -1.61 2.70
N GLU A 127 14.73 -1.12 3.89
CA GLU A 127 15.31 -1.52 5.17
C GLU A 127 14.28 -2.24 6.03
N GLY A 128 14.28 -3.57 5.98
CA GLY A 128 13.65 -4.41 7.00
C GLY A 128 12.58 -5.38 6.50
N VAL A 129 11.93 -5.13 5.36
CA VAL A 129 10.83 -6.01 4.91
C VAL A 129 11.34 -7.05 3.92
N PRO A 130 11.25 -8.35 4.23
CA PRO A 130 11.63 -9.41 3.31
C PRO A 130 10.53 -9.65 2.26
N LEU A 131 10.01 -8.58 1.64
CA LEU A 131 9.19 -8.73 0.45
C LEU A 131 10.14 -9.08 -0.70
N GLU A 132 10.34 -10.38 -0.91
CA GLU A 132 11.15 -10.94 -2.00
C GLU A 132 10.49 -10.72 -3.39
N GLY A 133 9.84 -9.58 -3.60
CA GLY A 133 9.09 -9.25 -4.81
C GLY A 133 7.89 -10.15 -5.04
N ARG A 134 7.26 -10.69 -3.97
CA ARG A 134 6.14 -11.62 -4.06
C ARG A 134 5.15 -11.48 -2.91
N VAL A 135 3.88 -11.67 -3.23
CA VAL A 135 2.78 -11.91 -2.27
C VAL A 135 1.79 -12.91 -2.87
N GLU A 136 1.09 -13.67 -2.04
CA GLU A 136 -0.14 -14.31 -2.49
C GLU A 136 -1.32 -13.43 -2.12
N LEU A 137 -2.18 -13.09 -3.08
CA LEU A 137 -3.28 -12.14 -2.94
C LEU A 137 -4.60 -12.82 -3.29
N GLY A 138 -5.64 -12.53 -2.52
CA GLY A 138 -6.95 -13.15 -2.65
C GLY A 138 -8.12 -12.23 -2.46
N ILE A 139 -9.22 -12.59 -3.12
CA ILE A 139 -10.54 -11.99 -2.94
C ILE A 139 -11.51 -13.08 -2.52
N GLY A 140 -12.30 -12.81 -1.48
CA GLY A 140 -13.20 -13.79 -0.87
C GLY A 140 -14.43 -13.19 -0.20
N ALA A 141 -15.08 -13.99 0.63
CA ALA A 141 -16.13 -13.50 1.52
C ALA A 141 -15.61 -12.36 2.40
N LEU A 142 -16.43 -11.35 2.67
CA LEU A 142 -16.05 -10.29 3.60
C LEU A 142 -15.99 -10.85 5.03
N ASP A 143 -14.84 -10.71 5.68
CA ASP A 143 -14.66 -11.16 7.06
C ASP A 143 -15.45 -10.23 8.02
N PRO A 144 -16.15 -10.77 9.03
CA PRO A 144 -16.89 -9.97 10.01
C PRO A 144 -16.04 -8.93 10.75
N GLU A 145 -14.75 -9.20 10.98
CA GLU A 145 -13.85 -8.27 11.65
C GLU A 145 -13.56 -7.04 10.76
N ILE A 146 -13.26 -7.27 9.49
CA ILE A 146 -13.07 -6.20 8.49
C ILE A 146 -14.35 -5.38 8.37
N ARG A 147 -15.50 -6.05 8.28
CA ARG A 147 -16.82 -5.41 8.17
C ARG A 147 -17.06 -4.33 9.24
N VAL A 148 -16.64 -4.57 10.48
CA VAL A 148 -16.78 -3.61 11.58
C VAL A 148 -15.86 -2.39 11.42
N LEU A 149 -14.74 -2.56 10.70
CA LEU A 149 -13.69 -1.56 10.55
C LEU A 149 -13.77 -0.77 9.25
N LEU A 150 -14.61 -1.17 8.29
CA LEU A 150 -14.72 -0.49 6.98
C LEU A 150 -15.10 0.98 7.08
N GLY A 151 -15.85 1.40 8.10
CA GLY A 151 -16.15 2.81 8.36
C GLY A 151 -14.94 3.68 8.69
N ARG A 152 -13.73 3.09 8.78
CA ARG A 152 -12.45 3.80 8.96
C ARG A 152 -11.70 4.02 7.65
N LEU A 153 -12.15 3.43 6.54
CA LEU A 153 -11.57 3.68 5.23
C LEU A 153 -12.18 4.95 4.67
N ASP A 154 -11.34 5.95 4.37
CA ASP A 154 -11.78 7.21 3.75
C ASP A 154 -12.46 6.99 2.38
N ASP A 155 -12.14 5.88 1.73
CA ASP A 155 -12.68 5.47 0.43
C ASP A 155 -14.09 4.86 0.52
N VAL A 156 -14.58 4.48 1.72
CA VAL A 156 -15.91 3.90 1.91
C VAL A 156 -16.91 5.00 2.25
N ARG A 157 -17.78 5.34 1.29
CA ARG A 157 -18.66 6.53 1.39
C ARG A 157 -20.03 6.29 2.01
N SER A 158 -20.43 5.04 2.21
CA SER A 158 -21.77 4.67 2.69
C SER A 158 -21.75 3.37 3.50
N ASP A 159 -22.62 3.26 4.51
CA ASP A 159 -22.85 2.00 5.24
C ASP A 159 -23.34 0.89 4.29
N ASP A 160 -24.03 1.25 3.20
CA ASP A 160 -24.52 0.31 2.19
C ASP A 160 -23.38 -0.30 1.34
N ALA A 161 -22.21 0.35 1.29
CA ALA A 161 -21.02 -0.17 0.59
C ALA A 161 -20.54 -1.50 1.18
N VAL A 162 -20.74 -1.70 2.48
CA VAL A 162 -20.31 -2.90 3.20
C VAL A 162 -20.92 -4.18 2.61
N GLU A 163 -22.17 -4.13 2.13
CA GLU A 163 -22.85 -5.30 1.55
C GLU A 163 -22.40 -5.59 0.10
N ALA A 164 -21.78 -4.61 -0.56
CA ALA A 164 -21.27 -4.73 -1.92
C ALA A 164 -19.79 -5.16 -1.96
N LEU A 165 -19.09 -5.15 -0.82
CA LEU A 165 -17.66 -5.43 -0.72
C LEU A 165 -17.34 -6.89 -0.37
N ASN A 166 -16.26 -7.37 -0.96
CA ASN A 166 -15.61 -8.64 -0.67
C ASN A 166 -14.46 -8.45 0.33
N GLY A 167 -13.96 -9.55 0.92
CA GLY A 167 -12.77 -9.52 1.77
C GLY A 167 -11.49 -9.61 0.93
N ALA A 168 -10.44 -8.91 1.36
CA ALA A 168 -9.10 -9.01 0.82
C ALA A 168 -8.20 -9.84 1.74
N TYR A 169 -7.49 -10.78 1.13
CA TYR A 169 -6.70 -11.80 1.81
C TYR A 169 -5.28 -11.83 1.26
N ALA A 170 -4.30 -12.10 2.11
CA ALA A 170 -2.91 -12.22 1.70
C ALA A 170 -2.17 -13.34 2.44
N SER A 171 -1.10 -13.86 1.84
CA SER A 171 -0.04 -14.61 2.53
C SER A 171 1.30 -14.06 2.08
N LEU A 172 2.21 -13.90 3.04
CA LEU A 172 3.53 -13.31 2.82
C LEU A 172 4.56 -14.43 2.63
N PRO A 173 5.65 -14.23 1.86
CA PRO A 173 6.66 -15.27 1.65
C PRO A 173 7.26 -15.83 2.95
N ALA A 174 7.37 -15.00 3.99
CA ALA A 174 7.89 -15.38 5.31
C ALA A 174 6.84 -15.93 6.27
N ASP A 175 5.54 -15.86 5.93
CA ASP A 175 4.42 -16.26 6.78
C ASP A 175 3.32 -16.94 5.94
N ASP A 176 3.21 -18.26 6.10
CA ASP A 176 2.26 -19.11 5.38
C ASP A 176 0.82 -19.00 5.90
N ARG A 177 0.58 -18.18 6.93
CA ARG A 177 -0.77 -17.92 7.42
C ARG A 177 -1.57 -17.13 6.39
N LEU A 178 -2.84 -17.50 6.27
CA LEU A 178 -3.83 -16.69 5.56
C LEU A 178 -4.18 -15.49 6.44
N LEU A 179 -3.86 -14.30 5.95
CA LEU A 179 -4.14 -13.02 6.60
C LEU A 179 -5.37 -12.40 5.93
N VAL A 180 -6.34 -11.98 6.74
CA VAL A 180 -7.41 -11.08 6.28
C VAL A 180 -6.94 -9.67 6.59
N PHE A 181 -6.81 -8.81 5.58
CA PHE A 181 -6.18 -7.50 5.77
C PHE A 181 -7.02 -6.32 5.29
N GLY A 182 -8.09 -6.55 4.52
CA GLY A 182 -8.85 -5.43 3.97
C GLY A 182 -10.11 -5.84 3.24
N ALA A 183 -10.60 -4.93 2.41
CA ALA A 183 -11.73 -5.17 1.52
C ALA A 183 -11.35 -5.03 0.06
N ALA A 184 -12.12 -5.70 -0.78
CA ALA A 184 -11.97 -5.68 -2.22
C ALA A 184 -13.33 -5.51 -2.90
N GLY A 185 -13.35 -4.85 -4.06
CA GLY A 185 -14.58 -4.68 -4.83
C GLY A 185 -14.37 -3.78 -6.04
N PRO A 186 -15.33 -3.74 -6.98
CA PRO A 186 -15.34 -2.71 -8.02
C PRO A 186 -15.39 -1.31 -7.40
N PRO A 187 -14.86 -0.27 -8.06
CA PRO A 187 -14.91 1.12 -7.57
C PRO A 187 -16.31 1.57 -7.12
N ALA A 188 -17.35 1.17 -7.86
CA ALA A 188 -18.73 1.48 -7.52
C ALA A 188 -19.16 0.91 -6.15
N ALA A 189 -18.66 -0.28 -5.76
CA ALA A 189 -19.00 -0.91 -4.49
C ALA A 189 -18.54 -0.07 -3.28
N PHE A 190 -17.36 0.57 -3.38
CA PHE A 190 -16.84 1.48 -2.35
C PHE A 190 -17.69 2.75 -2.20
N GLU A 191 -18.38 3.16 -3.27
CA GLU A 191 -19.34 4.27 -3.28
C GLU A 191 -20.74 3.86 -2.78
N GLY A 192 -20.94 2.59 -2.41
CA GLY A 192 -22.27 2.06 -2.05
C GLY A 192 -23.17 1.77 -3.25
N GLU A 193 -22.60 1.75 -4.45
CA GLU A 193 -23.28 1.49 -5.70
C GLU A 193 -23.01 0.07 -6.22
N GLY A 194 -23.94 -0.46 -7.01
CA GLY A 194 -23.75 -1.73 -7.70
C GLY A 194 -24.50 -2.90 -7.08
N SER A 195 -24.02 -4.10 -7.39
CA SER A 195 -24.63 -5.36 -6.94
C SER A 195 -23.99 -5.83 -5.63
N PRO A 196 -24.68 -6.68 -4.85
CA PRO A 196 -24.08 -7.32 -3.67
C PRO A 196 -22.74 -7.99 -3.98
N ALA A 197 -21.92 -8.17 -2.95
CA ALA A 197 -20.62 -8.79 -3.05
C ALA A 197 -20.66 -10.07 -3.91
N THR A 198 -19.75 -10.15 -4.87
CA THR A 198 -19.77 -11.26 -5.84
C THR A 198 -19.13 -12.51 -5.26
N THR A 199 -19.58 -13.67 -5.73
CA THR A 199 -18.92 -14.96 -5.51
C THR A 199 -18.21 -15.36 -6.81
N ALA A 200 -17.25 -16.30 -6.75
CA ALA A 200 -16.54 -16.75 -7.94
C ALA A 200 -17.47 -17.21 -9.08
N PRO A 201 -17.10 -17.01 -10.36
CA PRO A 201 -15.92 -16.26 -10.80
C PRO A 201 -16.09 -14.75 -10.58
N LEU A 202 -14.97 -14.05 -10.34
CA LEU A 202 -15.02 -12.58 -10.24
C LEU A 202 -15.41 -11.99 -11.59
N ALA A 203 -16.17 -10.89 -11.55
CA ALA A 203 -16.54 -10.16 -12.76
C ALA A 203 -15.33 -9.42 -13.35
N ASP A 204 -15.23 -9.41 -14.66
CA ASP A 204 -14.22 -8.65 -15.39
C ASP A 204 -14.34 -7.15 -15.12
N GLY A 205 -13.20 -6.46 -15.14
CA GLY A 205 -13.11 -5.02 -14.96
C GLY A 205 -12.09 -4.62 -13.89
N SER A 206 -12.18 -3.37 -13.48
CA SER A 206 -11.30 -2.82 -12.45
C SER A 206 -11.84 -3.14 -11.05
N TRP A 207 -10.92 -3.54 -10.19
CA TRP A 207 -11.17 -3.92 -8.81
C TRP A 207 -10.20 -3.17 -7.90
N TRP A 208 -10.71 -2.62 -6.82
CA TRP A 208 -9.89 -2.02 -5.78
C TRP A 208 -9.72 -2.99 -4.63
N VAL A 209 -8.51 -3.04 -4.10
CA VAL A 209 -8.17 -3.63 -2.81
C VAL A 209 -7.70 -2.50 -1.91
N ARG A 210 -8.32 -2.39 -0.73
CA ARG A 210 -8.00 -1.34 0.25
C ARG A 210 -7.71 -1.98 1.60
N ALA A 211 -6.52 -1.70 2.12
CA ALA A 211 -6.04 -2.23 3.38
C ALA A 211 -6.74 -1.57 4.57
N VAL A 212 -7.22 -2.40 5.49
CA VAL A 212 -7.69 -1.98 6.82
C VAL A 212 -6.60 -2.25 7.86
N TYR A 213 -5.90 -3.39 7.71
CA TYR A 213 -4.77 -3.77 8.55
C TYR A 213 -3.44 -3.51 7.87
N THR A 214 -2.44 -3.23 8.70
CA THR A 214 -1.04 -3.14 8.32
C THR A 214 -0.32 -4.41 8.73
N PHE A 215 0.82 -4.66 8.11
CA PHE A 215 1.72 -5.78 8.38
C PHE A 215 2.96 -5.26 9.13
N ASP A 216 3.50 -6.11 10.01
CA ASP A 216 4.77 -5.82 10.67
C ASP A 216 5.93 -5.82 9.67
N LEU A 217 6.97 -5.02 9.95
CA LEU A 217 8.24 -5.04 9.21
C LEU A 217 9.17 -6.12 9.76
#